data_AF-A0A842KTV7-F1
#
_entry.id   AF-A0A842KTV7-F1
#
_cell.length_a   1.000
_cell.length_b   1.000
_cell.length_c   1.000
_cell.angle_alpha   90.00
_cell.angle_beta   90.00
_cell.angle_gamma   90.00
#
_symmetry.space_group_name_H-M   'P 1'
#
loop_
_entity.id
_entity.type
_entity.pdbx_description
1 polymer ?
#
loop_
_entity_poly.entity_id
_entity_poly.type
_entity_poly.pdbx_seq_one_letter_code
_entity_poly.pdbx_strand_id
1 'polypeptide(L)'
;MIQSLLYPSLEEASDFINSALRVKNLVVCCGLFSVEYVGRSSSTLGAGERILIIKGDGSVLVHRSKGYEPVNWQPSGCIIRCRVEDGKMILFSERRRPKEFLKAVFDKVYIIFSTSLVDEAKFLMGPSEETFYSILFQHPEFIEKGLRLTSRQKPLSTGVVDFTGIDEGGNYVFVEVKRRTAGVDAVKQLDRYIKSQPTRFRGILCAPSITKQALSLLEKKGYSFRKLDLNRISKLLTIEPFEETLDKHF
;
A
#
# COMPACT_ATOMS: atom_id res chain seq x y z
N MET A 1 21.75 19.72 -9.95
CA MET A 1 22.88 19.24 -10.77
C MET A 1 23.14 17.79 -10.39
N ILE A 2 23.31 16.89 -11.36
CA ILE A 2 23.62 15.47 -11.12
C ILE A 2 25.14 15.32 -11.20
N GLN A 3 25.73 14.61 -10.25
CA GLN A 3 27.14 14.23 -10.27
C GLN A 3 27.22 12.71 -10.46
N SER A 4 28.19 12.23 -11.23
CA SER A 4 28.38 10.80 -11.45
C SER A 4 29.84 10.44 -11.70
N LEU A 5 30.22 9.21 -11.33
CA LEU A 5 31.49 8.59 -11.68
C LEU A 5 31.21 7.25 -12.39
N LEU A 6 31.97 6.97 -13.46
CA LEU A 6 31.95 5.71 -14.18
C LEU A 6 33.22 4.92 -13.85
N TYR A 7 33.04 3.66 -13.50
CA TYR A 7 34.10 2.75 -13.06
C TYR A 7 35.12 3.38 -12.09
N PRO A 8 34.67 4.08 -11.03
CA PRO A 8 35.59 4.68 -10.07
C PRO A 8 36.38 3.60 -9.32
N SER A 9 37.55 3.98 -8.80
CA SER A 9 38.19 3.24 -7.73
C SER A 9 37.27 3.17 -6.49
N LEU A 10 37.54 2.21 -5.60
CA LEU A 10 36.75 2.03 -4.39
C LEU A 10 36.90 3.22 -3.43
N GLU A 11 38.06 3.87 -3.44
CA GLU A 11 38.39 5.09 -2.72
C GLU A 11 37.58 6.28 -3.25
N GLU A 12 37.61 6.52 -4.56
CA GLU A 12 36.80 7.58 -5.20
C GLU A 12 35.30 7.36 -4.95
N ALA A 13 34.82 6.12 -5.04
CA ALA A 13 33.43 5.79 -4.76
C ALA A 13 33.07 6.05 -3.28
N SER A 14 33.94 5.67 -2.34
CA SER A 14 33.74 5.91 -0.91
C SER A 14 33.67 7.41 -0.61
N ASP A 15 34.59 8.21 -1.15
CA ASP A 15 34.60 9.66 -0.97
C ASP A 15 33.39 10.34 -1.60
N PHE A 16 32.96 9.86 -2.76
CA PHE A 16 31.74 10.31 -3.42
C PHE A 16 30.50 10.04 -2.55
N ILE A 17 30.34 8.81 -2.03
CA ILE A 17 29.24 8.44 -1.14
C ILE A 17 29.25 9.34 0.11
N ASN A 18 30.40 9.45 0.78
CA ASN A 18 30.50 10.24 2.01
C ASN A 18 30.16 11.72 1.77
N SER A 19 30.55 12.27 0.62
CA SER A 19 30.20 13.64 0.23
C SER A 19 28.70 13.81 0.00
N ALA A 20 28.06 12.87 -0.68
CA ALA A 20 26.61 12.87 -0.90
C ALA A 20 25.82 12.70 0.40
N LEU A 21 26.28 11.84 1.32
CA LEU A 21 25.65 11.62 2.62
C LEU A 21 25.64 12.89 3.49
N ARG A 22 26.72 13.68 3.48
CA ARG A 22 26.80 14.94 4.24
C ARG A 22 25.72 15.95 3.86
N VAL A 23 25.35 15.99 2.58
CA VAL A 23 24.31 16.89 2.04
C VAL A 23 22.94 16.21 1.90
N LYS A 24 22.79 14.97 2.38
CA LYS A 24 21.55 14.19 2.31
C LYS A 24 21.00 14.02 0.88
N ASN A 25 21.89 13.89 -0.10
CA ASN A 25 21.47 13.59 -1.46
C ASN A 25 21.08 12.11 -1.62
N LEU A 26 20.24 11.83 -2.61
CA LEU A 26 20.08 10.49 -3.15
C LEU A 26 21.44 10.01 -3.67
N VAL A 27 21.80 8.77 -3.38
CA VAL A 27 22.89 8.04 -4.02
C VAL A 27 22.33 6.79 -4.67
N VAL A 28 22.74 6.53 -5.91
CA VAL A 28 22.48 5.26 -6.60
C VAL A 28 23.80 4.72 -7.12
N CYS A 29 24.07 3.45 -6.81
CA CYS A 29 25.31 2.77 -7.16
C CYS A 29 24.99 1.40 -7.77
N CYS A 30 25.57 1.09 -8.93
CA CYS A 30 25.55 -0.25 -9.50
C CYS A 30 26.96 -0.84 -9.40
N GLY A 31 27.06 -2.07 -8.92
CA GLY A 31 28.36 -2.72 -8.74
C GLY A 31 28.26 -4.18 -8.33
N LEU A 32 29.41 -4.80 -8.15
CA LEU A 32 29.58 -6.16 -7.65
C LEU A 32 29.86 -6.09 -6.14
N PHE A 33 28.94 -6.59 -5.33
CA PHE A 33 29.10 -6.58 -3.88
C PHE A 33 28.36 -7.74 -3.20
N SER A 34 28.72 -8.02 -1.96
CA SER A 34 27.98 -8.91 -1.07
C SER A 34 27.23 -8.10 -0.01
N VAL A 35 26.22 -8.72 0.62
CA VAL A 35 25.42 -8.08 1.67
C VAL A 35 25.25 -9.02 2.86
N GLU A 36 25.45 -8.49 4.05
CA GLU A 36 25.13 -9.14 5.31
C GLU A 36 24.13 -8.26 6.07
N TYR A 37 23.13 -8.89 6.68
CA TYR A 37 22.15 -8.19 7.51
C TYR A 37 21.93 -8.97 8.81
N VAL A 38 21.87 -8.23 9.91
CA VAL A 38 21.59 -8.73 11.26
C VAL A 38 20.62 -7.80 11.96
N GLY A 39 19.50 -8.32 12.43
CA GLY A 39 18.46 -7.54 13.11
C GLY A 39 17.34 -8.44 13.61
N ARG A 40 16.10 -8.13 13.23
CA ARG A 40 14.93 -8.99 13.54
C ARG A 40 15.02 -10.37 12.89
N SER A 41 15.80 -10.48 11.82
CA SER A 41 16.23 -11.73 11.19
C SER A 41 17.71 -11.61 10.86
N SER A 42 18.29 -12.66 10.28
CA SER A 42 19.65 -12.60 9.72
C SER A 42 19.60 -13.08 8.27
N SER A 43 20.44 -12.48 7.42
CA SER A 43 20.58 -12.91 6.04
C SER A 43 21.98 -12.60 5.52
N THR A 44 22.50 -13.50 4.69
CA THR A 44 23.73 -13.29 3.93
C THR A 44 23.43 -13.45 2.45
N LEU A 45 24.00 -12.57 1.63
CA LEU A 45 23.84 -12.58 0.19
C LEU A 45 25.22 -12.44 -0.46
N GLY A 46 25.67 -13.49 -1.13
CA GLY A 46 27.00 -13.56 -1.74
C GLY A 46 27.23 -12.52 -2.84
N ALA A 47 28.47 -12.45 -3.32
CA ALA A 47 28.88 -11.53 -4.38
C ALA A 47 27.96 -11.62 -5.60
N GLY A 48 27.55 -10.46 -6.12
CA GLY A 48 26.69 -10.37 -7.29
C GLY A 48 26.43 -8.91 -7.69
N GLU A 49 26.07 -8.72 -8.95
CA GLU A 49 25.83 -7.39 -9.51
C GLU A 49 24.44 -6.89 -9.10
N ARG A 50 24.42 -5.74 -8.44
CA ARG A 50 23.22 -5.20 -7.79
C ARG A 50 23.20 -3.68 -7.83
N ILE A 51 22.02 -3.15 -7.52
CA ILE A 51 21.80 -1.71 -7.35
C ILE A 51 21.69 -1.44 -5.86
N LEU A 52 22.48 -0.51 -5.35
CA LEU A 52 22.34 0.08 -4.03
C LEU A 52 21.73 1.49 -4.18
N ILE A 53 20.69 1.78 -3.41
CA ILE A 53 20.07 3.09 -3.32
C ILE A 53 20.16 3.57 -1.88
N ILE A 54 20.62 4.80 -1.69
CA ILE A 54 20.61 5.50 -0.40
C ILE A 54 19.80 6.77 -0.55
N LYS A 55 18.71 6.90 0.20
CA LYS A 55 17.85 8.08 0.16
C LYS A 55 18.35 9.15 1.14
N GLY A 56 17.96 10.40 0.91
CA GLY A 56 18.33 11.53 1.77
C GLY A 56 17.80 11.44 3.21
N ASP A 57 16.80 10.59 3.46
CA ASP A 57 16.26 10.29 4.78
C ASP A 57 17.03 9.17 5.51
N GLY A 58 18.08 8.61 4.90
CA GLY A 58 18.89 7.52 5.46
C GLY A 58 18.36 6.11 5.16
N SER A 59 17.31 5.97 4.35
CA SER A 59 16.87 4.65 3.89
C SER A 59 17.90 4.03 2.95
N VAL A 60 18.14 2.73 3.08
CA VAL A 60 19.05 1.96 2.21
C VAL A 60 18.27 0.83 1.55
N LEU A 61 18.41 0.66 0.25
CA LEU A 61 17.76 -0.40 -0.52
C LEU A 61 18.79 -1.10 -1.41
N VAL A 62 18.76 -2.43 -1.42
CA VAL A 62 19.54 -3.27 -2.32
C VAL A 62 18.58 -3.99 -3.26
N HIS A 63 18.72 -3.78 -4.56
CA HIS A 63 17.92 -4.47 -5.59
C HIS A 63 18.79 -5.41 -6.42
N ARG A 64 18.22 -6.56 -6.78
CA ARG A 64 18.76 -7.44 -7.83
C ARG A 64 18.29 -6.93 -9.20
N SER A 65 18.79 -7.54 -10.27
CA SER A 65 18.38 -7.22 -11.66
C SER A 65 16.92 -7.60 -12.00
N LYS A 66 16.23 -8.33 -11.11
CA LYS A 66 14.84 -8.78 -11.30
C LYS A 66 14.07 -8.64 -9.98
N GLY A 67 12.76 -8.43 -10.10
CA GLY A 67 11.84 -8.23 -8.97
C GLY A 67 11.64 -6.75 -8.63
N TYR A 68 10.45 -6.41 -8.14
CA TYR A 68 10.11 -5.03 -7.78
C TYR A 68 10.52 -4.68 -6.34
N GLU A 69 10.74 -5.67 -5.48
CA GLU A 69 11.12 -5.47 -4.07
C GLU A 69 12.63 -5.46 -3.87
N PRO A 70 13.15 -4.66 -2.92
CA PRO A 70 14.54 -4.76 -2.50
C PRO A 70 14.80 -6.10 -1.82
N VAL A 71 15.91 -6.76 -2.14
CA VAL A 71 16.33 -8.02 -1.50
C VAL A 71 16.82 -7.80 -0.06
N ASN A 72 17.41 -6.64 0.21
CA ASN A 72 17.77 -6.19 1.56
C ASN A 72 17.48 -4.69 1.67
N TRP A 73 17.05 -4.22 2.84
CA TRP A 73 16.77 -2.81 3.06
C TRP A 73 16.91 -2.40 4.52
N GLN A 74 17.04 -1.09 4.74
CA GLN A 74 16.96 -0.41 6.03
C GLN A 74 16.01 0.79 5.89
N PRO A 75 15.12 1.06 6.87
CA PRO A 75 14.20 2.19 6.83
C PRO A 75 14.92 3.53 6.97
N SER A 76 14.14 4.61 6.93
CA SER A 76 14.62 5.96 7.21
C SER A 76 15.24 6.10 8.61
N GLY A 77 16.07 7.13 8.78
CA GLY A 77 16.73 7.48 10.03
C GLY A 77 17.95 6.62 10.37
N CYS A 78 18.45 5.81 9.44
CA CYS A 78 19.66 5.00 9.67
C CYS A 78 20.93 5.84 9.58
N ILE A 79 21.93 5.44 10.35
CA ILE A 79 23.27 6.04 10.33
C ILE A 79 24.11 5.24 9.33
N ILE A 80 24.59 5.91 8.29
CA ILE A 80 25.32 5.29 7.19
C ILE A 80 26.77 5.76 7.22
N ARG A 81 27.70 4.82 7.07
CA ARG A 81 29.14 5.09 6.94
C ARG A 81 29.68 4.31 5.76
N CYS A 82 30.55 4.93 4.97
CA CYS A 82 31.29 4.28 3.90
C CYS A 82 32.79 4.45 4.14
N ARG A 83 33.55 3.38 4.01
CA ARG A 83 35.01 3.40 4.14
C ARG A 83 35.64 2.34 3.25
N VAL A 84 36.92 2.48 2.94
CA VAL A 84 37.72 1.43 2.33
C VAL A 84 38.59 0.76 3.39
N GLU A 85 38.59 -0.57 3.42
CA GLU A 85 39.37 -1.39 4.34
C GLU A 85 39.77 -2.67 3.59
N ASP A 86 41.04 -3.08 3.67
CA ASP A 86 41.59 -4.28 3.02
C ASP A 86 41.26 -4.39 1.51
N GLY A 87 41.32 -3.26 0.79
CA GLY A 87 41.02 -3.20 -0.65
C GLY A 87 39.55 -3.45 -1.00
N LYS A 88 38.63 -3.33 -0.03
CA LYS A 88 37.18 -3.40 -0.22
C LYS A 88 36.52 -2.12 0.26
N MET A 89 35.51 -1.64 -0.46
CA MET A 89 34.65 -0.58 0.05
C MET A 89 33.52 -1.19 0.88
N ILE A 90 33.44 -0.80 2.15
CA ILE A 90 32.45 -1.28 3.10
C ILE A 90 31.46 -0.14 3.36
N LEU A 91 30.20 -0.37 2.99
CA LEU A 91 29.09 0.47 3.37
C LEU A 91 28.34 -0.18 4.53
N PHE A 92 28.20 0.54 5.63
CA PHE A 92 27.55 0.08 6.84
C PHE A 92 26.37 0.99 7.18
N SER A 93 25.20 0.40 7.35
CA SER A 93 23.97 1.09 7.77
C SER A 93 23.48 0.52 9.10
N GLU A 94 23.27 1.39 10.07
CA GLU A 94 22.82 1.06 11.42
C GLU A 94 21.46 1.71 11.70
N ARG A 95 20.48 0.88 12.07
CA ARG A 95 19.25 1.31 12.71
C ARG A 95 19.35 1.07 14.20
N ARG A 96 19.00 2.08 15.00
CA ARG A 96 19.09 1.99 16.47
C ARG A 96 17.93 1.25 17.11
N ARG A 97 16.71 1.36 16.57
CA ARG A 97 15.48 0.82 17.17
C ARG A 97 14.50 0.24 16.12
N PRO A 98 14.27 -1.09 16.14
CA PRO A 98 15.12 -2.10 16.77
C PRO A 98 16.57 -1.99 16.25
N LYS A 99 17.52 -2.57 16.99
CA LYS A 99 18.92 -2.56 16.60
C LYS A 99 19.10 -3.49 15.39
N GLU A 100 19.45 -2.92 14.25
CA GLU A 100 19.65 -3.65 13.00
C GLU A 100 20.86 -3.10 12.26
N PHE A 101 21.54 -3.97 11.52
CA PHE A 101 22.74 -3.67 10.77
C PHE A 101 22.62 -4.23 9.36
N LEU A 102 23.03 -3.44 8.37
CA LEU A 102 23.23 -3.86 7.00
C LEU A 102 24.64 -3.47 6.59
N LYS A 103 25.42 -4.46 6.14
CA LYS A 103 26.78 -4.29 5.64
C LYS A 103 26.81 -4.71 4.18
N ALA A 104 27.20 -3.80 3.29
CA ALA A 104 27.47 -4.11 1.89
C ALA A 104 28.98 -3.99 1.64
N VAL A 105 29.59 -5.04 1.08
CA VAL A 105 31.03 -5.11 0.82
C VAL A 105 31.24 -5.17 -0.67
N PHE A 106 31.78 -4.09 -1.24
CA PHE A 106 31.96 -3.91 -2.67
C PHE A 106 33.33 -4.42 -3.13
N ASP A 107 33.27 -5.26 -4.17
CA ASP A 107 34.40 -5.69 -4.95
C ASP A 107 34.66 -4.73 -6.11
N LYS A 108 33.59 -4.22 -6.74
CA LYS A 108 33.66 -3.28 -7.87
C LYS A 108 32.48 -2.32 -7.84
N VAL A 109 32.71 -1.08 -8.26
CA VAL A 109 31.67 -0.09 -8.56
C VAL A 109 31.72 0.23 -10.05
N TYR A 110 30.61 0.04 -10.76
CA TYR A 110 30.52 0.30 -12.19
C TYR A 110 30.05 1.71 -12.48
N ILE A 111 29.09 2.19 -11.70
CA ILE A 111 28.60 3.55 -11.78
C ILE A 111 28.07 3.96 -10.42
N ILE A 112 28.31 5.21 -10.07
CA ILE A 112 27.68 5.86 -8.94
C ILE A 112 27.23 7.26 -9.37
N PHE A 113 26.03 7.66 -8.96
CA PHE A 113 25.59 9.04 -9.11
C PHE A 113 24.88 9.54 -7.86
N SER A 114 24.88 10.86 -7.71
CA SER A 114 24.23 11.55 -6.62
C SER A 114 23.47 12.78 -7.12
N THR A 115 22.31 13.01 -6.52
CA THR A 115 21.50 14.20 -6.78
C THR A 115 20.55 14.51 -5.63
N SER A 116 20.11 15.77 -5.53
CA SER A 116 19.00 16.13 -4.67
C SER A 116 17.70 15.93 -5.44
N LEU A 117 16.76 15.18 -4.87
CA LEU A 117 15.40 15.10 -5.39
C LEU A 117 14.50 16.09 -4.64
N VAL A 118 13.60 16.74 -5.37
CA VAL A 118 12.55 17.59 -4.81
C VAL A 118 11.22 16.93 -5.14
N ASP A 119 10.48 16.55 -4.10
CA ASP A 119 9.16 15.92 -4.21
C ASP A 119 8.21 16.59 -3.21
N GLU A 120 7.62 17.70 -3.65
CA GLU A 120 6.68 18.50 -2.85
C GLU A 120 5.21 18.12 -3.10
N ALA A 121 4.98 17.26 -4.10
CA ALA A 121 3.65 16.79 -4.44
C ALA A 121 3.09 15.94 -3.29
N LYS A 122 1.80 16.12 -3.00
CA LYS A 122 1.11 15.21 -2.08
C LYS A 122 0.92 13.87 -2.76
N PHE A 123 1.42 12.80 -2.15
CA PHE A 123 1.09 11.45 -2.55
C PHE A 123 -0.38 11.16 -2.23
N LEU A 124 -1.24 11.27 -3.23
CA LEU A 124 -2.66 10.94 -3.13
C LEU A 124 -2.83 9.44 -3.38
N MET A 125 -2.99 8.67 -2.31
CA MET A 125 -3.39 7.28 -2.42
C MET A 125 -4.89 7.22 -2.72
N GLY A 126 -5.29 6.39 -3.68
CA GLY A 126 -6.71 6.09 -3.93
C GLY A 126 -7.43 5.73 -2.62
N PRO A 127 -8.76 5.93 -2.55
CA PRO A 127 -9.51 5.77 -1.31
C PRO A 127 -9.20 4.45 -0.65
N SER A 128 -8.76 4.50 0.61
CA SER A 128 -8.70 3.30 1.43
C SER A 128 -10.10 2.69 1.54
N GLU A 129 -10.17 1.41 1.87
CA GLU A 129 -11.45 0.76 2.17
C GLU A 129 -12.24 1.54 3.23
N GLU A 130 -11.55 2.01 4.28
CA GLU A 130 -12.13 2.83 5.34
C GLU A 130 -12.71 4.16 4.82
N THR A 131 -12.06 4.80 3.86
CA THR A 131 -12.56 6.04 3.23
C THR A 131 -13.86 5.77 2.47
N PHE A 132 -13.91 4.66 1.73
CA PHE A 132 -15.12 4.25 1.00
C PHE A 132 -16.30 4.00 1.94
N TYR A 133 -16.10 3.25 3.03
CA TYR A 133 -17.14 3.04 4.04
C TYR A 133 -17.52 4.34 4.77
N SER A 134 -16.58 5.26 4.97
CA SER A 134 -16.87 6.56 5.58
C SER A 134 -17.77 7.43 4.71
N ILE A 135 -17.57 7.43 3.38
CA ILE A 135 -18.47 8.14 2.46
C ILE A 135 -19.86 7.55 2.48
N LEU A 136 -20.00 6.22 2.39
CA LEU A 136 -21.33 5.59 2.43
C LEU A 136 -22.06 5.88 3.76
N PHE A 137 -21.32 6.00 4.86
CA PHE A 137 -21.89 6.36 6.15
C PHE A 137 -22.35 7.82 6.23
N GLN A 138 -21.56 8.74 5.66
CA GLN A 138 -21.90 10.17 5.61
C GLN A 138 -22.99 10.49 4.59
N HIS A 139 -23.07 9.68 3.53
CA HIS A 139 -23.98 9.85 2.39
C HIS A 139 -24.80 8.57 2.15
N PRO A 140 -25.69 8.18 3.07
CA PRO A 140 -26.49 6.95 2.94
C PRO A 140 -27.46 6.97 1.74
N GLU A 141 -27.68 8.12 1.11
CA GLU A 141 -28.43 8.26 -0.14
C GLU A 141 -27.80 7.49 -1.33
N PHE A 142 -26.52 7.12 -1.24
CA PHE A 142 -25.90 6.20 -2.20
C PHE A 142 -26.44 4.77 -2.09
N ILE A 143 -27.03 4.41 -0.94
CA ILE A 143 -27.62 3.10 -0.67
C ILE A 143 -29.13 3.17 -0.93
N GLU A 144 -29.84 4.04 -0.20
CA GLU A 144 -31.28 4.18 -0.28
C GLU A 144 -31.69 5.58 0.22
N LYS A 145 -32.57 6.27 -0.53
CA LYS A 145 -33.09 7.58 -0.13
C LYS A 145 -33.85 7.44 1.20
N GLY A 146 -33.62 8.35 2.14
CA GLY A 146 -34.27 8.33 3.45
C GLY A 146 -33.66 7.33 4.45
N LEU A 147 -32.66 6.54 4.06
CA LEU A 147 -31.92 5.67 4.97
C LEU A 147 -31.03 6.51 5.90
N ARG A 148 -31.12 6.23 7.21
CA ARG A 148 -30.19 6.77 8.21
C ARG A 148 -29.36 5.65 8.79
N LEU A 149 -28.06 5.66 8.51
CA LEU A 149 -27.12 4.71 9.10
C LEU A 149 -26.83 5.08 10.57
N THR A 150 -26.85 4.09 11.43
CA THR A 150 -26.69 4.22 12.89
C THR A 150 -25.38 3.65 13.40
N SER A 151 -24.79 2.69 12.69
CA SER A 151 -23.47 2.15 13.06
C SER A 151 -22.70 1.62 11.85
N ARG A 152 -21.37 1.55 12.01
CA ARG A 152 -20.43 0.91 11.08
C ARG A 152 -19.80 -0.31 11.75
N GLN A 153 -19.50 -1.34 10.96
CA GLN A 153 -18.79 -2.55 11.39
C GLN A 153 -19.35 -3.11 12.70
N LYS A 154 -20.66 -3.32 12.77
CA LYS A 154 -21.32 -3.78 13.99
C LYS A 154 -20.96 -5.25 14.24
N PRO A 155 -20.31 -5.58 15.38
CA PRO A 155 -20.02 -6.96 15.71
C PRO A 155 -21.30 -7.73 16.03
N LEU A 156 -21.43 -8.93 15.44
CA LEU A 156 -22.48 -9.91 15.71
C LEU A 156 -21.82 -11.25 16.09
N SER A 157 -22.60 -12.18 16.64
CA SER A 157 -22.13 -13.55 16.92
C SER A 157 -21.73 -14.32 15.65
N THR A 158 -22.19 -13.88 14.48
CA THR A 158 -22.01 -14.55 13.19
C THR A 158 -21.02 -13.85 12.25
N GLY A 159 -20.40 -12.76 12.69
CA GLY A 159 -19.46 -11.94 11.92
C GLY A 159 -19.64 -10.45 12.19
N VAL A 160 -19.16 -9.61 11.29
CA VAL A 160 -19.26 -8.15 11.39
C VAL A 160 -20.10 -7.66 10.21
N VAL A 161 -21.19 -6.95 10.48
CA VAL A 161 -22.01 -6.33 9.43
C VAL A 161 -21.50 -4.94 9.12
N ASP A 162 -21.41 -4.59 7.84
CA ASP A 162 -20.80 -3.33 7.41
C ASP A 162 -21.54 -2.11 7.96
N PHE A 163 -22.88 -2.09 7.83
CA PHE A 163 -23.69 -1.03 8.43
C PHE A 163 -25.00 -1.53 9.01
N THR A 164 -25.47 -0.81 10.03
CA THR A 164 -26.87 -0.84 10.47
C THR A 164 -27.51 0.52 10.30
N GLY A 165 -28.82 0.56 10.11
CA GLY A 165 -29.57 1.80 9.98
C GLY A 165 -31.05 1.65 10.24
N ILE A 166 -31.77 2.74 9.98
CA ILE A 166 -33.22 2.83 10.02
C ILE A 166 -33.68 3.48 8.71
N ASP A 167 -34.63 2.86 8.02
CA ASP A 167 -35.21 3.42 6.80
C ASP A 167 -36.25 4.52 7.10
N GLU A 168 -36.80 5.15 6.05
CA GLU A 168 -37.82 6.19 6.16
C GLU A 168 -39.12 5.69 6.86
N GLY A 169 -39.41 4.40 6.78
CA GLY A 169 -40.55 3.75 7.43
C GLY A 169 -40.29 3.32 8.88
N GLY A 170 -39.11 3.60 9.44
CA GLY A 170 -38.74 3.21 10.80
C GLY A 170 -38.26 1.76 10.96
N ASN A 171 -38.07 1.01 9.88
CA ASN A 171 -37.59 -0.38 9.96
C ASN A 171 -36.08 -0.43 10.14
N TYR A 172 -35.61 -1.39 10.93
CA TYR A 172 -34.18 -1.64 11.06
C TYR A 172 -33.60 -2.29 9.80
N VAL A 173 -32.44 -1.80 9.38
CA VAL A 173 -31.77 -2.20 8.14
C VAL A 173 -30.36 -2.71 8.43
N PHE A 174 -29.99 -3.83 7.81
CA PHE A 174 -28.61 -4.25 7.62
C PHE A 174 -28.18 -3.98 6.18
N VAL A 175 -27.00 -3.41 6.03
CA VAL A 175 -26.38 -3.19 4.72
C VAL A 175 -25.06 -3.95 4.68
N GLU A 176 -24.94 -4.83 3.70
CA GLU A 176 -23.68 -5.50 3.33
C GLU A 176 -23.16 -4.86 2.05
N VAL A 177 -21.88 -4.53 2.00
CA VAL A 177 -21.28 -3.80 0.89
C VAL A 177 -20.17 -4.62 0.26
N LYS A 178 -20.17 -4.69 -1.07
CA LYS A 178 -19.06 -5.26 -1.86
C LYS A 178 -18.55 -4.21 -2.84
N ARG A 179 -17.23 -4.00 -2.88
CA ARG A 179 -16.57 -3.07 -3.82
C ARG A 179 -16.48 -3.60 -5.26
N ARG A 180 -16.88 -4.86 -5.49
CA ARG A 180 -16.87 -5.55 -6.78
C ARG A 180 -18.19 -6.30 -6.95
N THR A 181 -18.34 -7.04 -8.05
CA THR A 181 -19.50 -7.90 -8.31
C THR A 181 -19.86 -8.79 -7.11
N ALA A 182 -21.09 -8.68 -6.62
CA ALA A 182 -21.58 -9.52 -5.53
C ALA A 182 -21.93 -10.94 -5.99
N GLY A 183 -21.39 -11.92 -5.28
CA GLY A 183 -21.65 -13.35 -5.47
C GLY A 183 -22.68 -13.92 -4.48
N VAL A 184 -22.93 -15.23 -4.60
CA VAL A 184 -23.86 -15.98 -3.74
C VAL A 184 -23.40 -15.99 -2.27
N ASP A 185 -22.08 -15.94 -2.05
CA ASP A 185 -21.43 -15.82 -0.74
C ASP A 185 -21.89 -14.56 0.01
N ALA A 186 -21.96 -13.41 -0.67
CA ALA A 186 -22.40 -12.15 -0.08
C ALA A 186 -23.87 -12.22 0.38
N VAL A 187 -24.73 -12.88 -0.40
CA VAL A 187 -26.14 -13.08 -0.04
C VAL A 187 -26.27 -14.00 1.17
N LYS A 188 -25.49 -15.10 1.22
CA LYS A 188 -25.47 -16.03 2.36
C LYS A 188 -24.94 -15.35 3.63
N GLN A 189 -23.97 -14.46 3.49
CA GLN A 189 -23.43 -13.66 4.59
C GLN A 189 -24.51 -12.75 5.18
N LEU A 190 -25.21 -11.97 4.34
CA LEU A 190 -26.32 -11.12 4.77
C LEU A 190 -27.46 -11.92 5.42
N ASP A 191 -27.86 -13.07 4.83
CA ASP A 191 -28.87 -13.98 5.41
C ASP A 191 -28.47 -14.46 6.81
N ARG A 192 -27.19 -14.78 7.00
CA ARG A 192 -26.65 -15.24 8.29
C ARG A 192 -26.76 -14.15 9.35
N TYR A 193 -26.41 -12.91 9.00
CA TYR A 193 -26.50 -11.78 9.92
C TYR A 193 -27.94 -11.52 10.34
N ILE A 194 -28.87 -11.45 9.38
CA ILE A 194 -30.28 -11.17 9.66
C ILE A 194 -30.90 -12.27 10.53
N LYS A 195 -30.62 -13.55 10.23
CA LYS A 195 -31.13 -14.69 11.02
C LYS A 195 -30.54 -14.78 12.43
N SER A 196 -29.38 -14.18 12.66
CA SER A 196 -28.76 -14.16 13.99
C SER A 196 -29.42 -13.17 14.96
N GLN A 197 -30.32 -12.32 14.47
CA GLN A 197 -30.97 -11.29 15.26
C GLN A 197 -32.37 -11.71 15.70
N PRO A 198 -32.80 -11.35 16.93
CA PRO A 198 -34.14 -11.67 17.43
C PRO A 198 -35.23 -10.86 16.73
N THR A 199 -34.90 -9.66 16.25
CA THR A 199 -35.81 -8.78 15.50
C THR A 199 -35.57 -8.93 14.00
N ARG A 200 -36.63 -8.72 13.20
CA ARG A 200 -36.54 -8.81 11.74
C ARG A 200 -35.91 -7.53 11.18
N PHE A 201 -34.74 -7.68 10.58
CA PHE A 201 -34.07 -6.61 9.82
C PHE A 201 -34.42 -6.71 8.33
N ARG A 202 -34.56 -5.57 7.66
CA ARG A 202 -34.45 -5.49 6.19
C ARG A 202 -32.98 -5.71 5.80
N GLY A 203 -32.75 -6.52 4.77
CA GLY A 203 -31.42 -6.74 4.21
C GLY A 203 -31.23 -5.96 2.92
N ILE A 204 -30.15 -5.19 2.83
CA ILE A 204 -29.70 -4.53 1.60
C ILE A 204 -28.29 -5.02 1.26
N LEU A 205 -28.11 -5.52 0.04
CA LEU A 205 -26.81 -5.85 -0.52
C LEU A 205 -26.41 -4.77 -1.54
N CYS A 206 -25.33 -4.05 -1.26
CA CYS A 206 -24.81 -2.98 -2.08
C CYS A 206 -23.57 -3.43 -2.84
N ALA A 207 -23.57 -3.30 -4.17
CA ALA A 207 -22.38 -3.58 -4.98
C ALA A 207 -22.44 -2.89 -6.35
N PRO A 208 -21.30 -2.69 -7.05
CA PRO A 208 -21.31 -2.17 -8.43
C PRO A 208 -22.10 -3.05 -9.41
N SER A 209 -22.16 -4.35 -9.14
CA SER A 209 -22.92 -5.32 -9.92
C SER A 209 -23.20 -6.57 -9.07
N ILE A 210 -24.09 -7.44 -9.55
CA ILE A 210 -24.45 -8.69 -8.88
C ILE A 210 -24.58 -9.80 -9.92
N THR A 211 -24.15 -11.01 -9.58
CA THR A 211 -24.32 -12.18 -10.46
C THR A 211 -25.79 -12.61 -10.54
N LYS A 212 -26.22 -13.20 -11.67
CA LYS A 212 -27.62 -13.67 -11.85
C LYS A 212 -28.06 -14.64 -10.76
N GLN A 213 -27.17 -15.56 -10.37
CA GLN A 213 -27.44 -16.55 -9.31
C GLN A 213 -27.60 -15.88 -7.94
N ALA A 214 -26.75 -14.90 -7.62
CA ALA A 214 -26.84 -14.14 -6.38
C ALA A 214 -28.13 -13.31 -6.33
N LEU A 215 -28.49 -12.62 -7.41
CA LEU A 215 -29.72 -11.84 -7.48
C LEU A 215 -30.96 -12.70 -7.25
N SER A 216 -31.05 -13.85 -7.93
CA SER A 216 -32.17 -14.79 -7.74
C SER A 216 -32.26 -15.29 -6.29
N LEU A 217 -31.12 -15.59 -5.65
CA LEU A 217 -31.11 -15.99 -4.24
C LEU A 217 -31.52 -14.84 -3.32
N LEU A 218 -31.04 -13.61 -3.57
CA LEU A 218 -31.34 -12.42 -2.79
C LEU A 218 -32.84 -12.12 -2.78
N GLU A 219 -33.48 -12.18 -3.96
CA GLU A 219 -34.93 -12.01 -4.13
C GLU A 219 -35.71 -13.12 -3.41
N LYS A 220 -35.27 -14.38 -3.54
CA LYS A 220 -35.90 -15.53 -2.86
C LYS A 220 -35.84 -15.41 -1.33
N LYS A 221 -34.88 -14.65 -0.79
CA LYS A 221 -34.75 -14.33 0.63
C LYS A 221 -35.54 -13.08 1.06
N GLY A 222 -36.08 -12.31 0.12
CA GLY A 222 -36.77 -11.05 0.39
C GLY A 222 -35.83 -9.91 0.76
N TYR A 223 -34.60 -9.91 0.26
CA TYR A 223 -33.63 -8.83 0.45
C TYR A 223 -33.50 -7.97 -0.82
N SER A 224 -33.01 -6.74 -0.67
CA SER A 224 -32.91 -5.77 -1.76
C SER A 224 -31.49 -5.63 -2.28
N PHE A 225 -31.33 -5.51 -3.60
CA PHE A 225 -30.07 -5.11 -4.21
C PHE A 225 -30.04 -3.59 -4.45
N ARG A 226 -28.89 -2.95 -4.19
CA ARG A 226 -28.63 -1.55 -4.56
C ARG A 226 -27.32 -1.46 -5.31
N LYS A 227 -27.40 -0.97 -6.55
CA LYS A 227 -26.22 -0.78 -7.38
C LYS A 227 -25.44 0.44 -6.89
N LEU A 228 -24.18 0.24 -6.49
CA LEU A 228 -23.30 1.34 -6.14
C LEU A 228 -22.67 1.95 -7.39
N ASP A 229 -22.85 3.25 -7.56
CA ASP A 229 -22.16 4.02 -8.59
C ASP A 229 -20.78 4.45 -8.06
N LEU A 230 -19.76 3.64 -8.36
CA LEU A 230 -18.40 3.91 -7.92
C LEU A 230 -17.85 5.22 -8.49
N ASN A 231 -18.28 5.64 -9.67
CA ASN A 231 -17.83 6.89 -10.29
C ASN A 231 -18.40 8.10 -9.55
N ARG A 232 -19.65 8.02 -9.12
CA ARG A 232 -20.26 9.08 -8.31
C ARG A 232 -19.65 9.14 -6.90
N ILE A 233 -19.33 7.99 -6.31
CA ILE A 233 -18.65 7.90 -5.02
C ILE A 233 -17.20 8.40 -5.13
N SER A 234 -16.48 8.09 -6.21
CA SER A 234 -15.09 8.52 -6.44
C SER A 234 -14.95 10.02 -6.71
N LYS A 235 -15.97 10.68 -7.26
CA LYS A 235 -15.98 12.15 -7.40
C LYS A 235 -15.98 12.88 -6.05
N LEU A 236 -16.53 12.26 -5.00
CA LEU A 236 -16.41 12.77 -3.63
C LEU A 236 -15.04 12.47 -2.99
N LEU A 237 -14.19 11.70 -3.68
CA LEU A 237 -12.89 11.24 -3.18
C LEU A 237 -11.70 12.08 -3.68
N THR A 238 -11.94 13.15 -4.45
CA THR A 238 -10.88 14.11 -4.90
C THR A 238 -9.67 13.46 -5.60
N ILE A 239 -9.85 12.29 -6.21
CA ILE A 239 -8.86 11.68 -7.08
C ILE A 239 -9.60 11.27 -8.35
N GLU A 240 -9.35 11.98 -9.45
CA GLU A 240 -9.81 11.51 -10.76
C GLU A 240 -9.17 10.16 -11.07
N PRO A 241 -9.94 9.14 -11.48
CA PRO A 241 -9.37 7.83 -11.82
C PRO A 241 -8.45 7.95 -13.04
N PHE A 242 -7.18 7.55 -12.89
CA PHE A 242 -6.23 7.44 -14.01
C PHE A 242 -6.76 6.55 -15.15
N GLU A 243 -7.67 5.63 -14.88
CA GLU A 243 -8.31 4.79 -15.91
C GLU A 243 -9.15 5.60 -16.90
N GLU A 244 -9.76 6.72 -16.50
CA GLU A 244 -10.55 7.58 -17.40
C GLU A 244 -9.67 8.41 -18.36
N THR A 245 -8.35 8.43 -18.15
CA THR A 245 -7.38 9.09 -19.05
C THR A 245 -6.58 8.11 -19.91
N LEU A 246 -6.71 6.79 -19.69
CA LEU A 246 -6.02 5.76 -20.47
C LEU A 246 -6.46 5.74 -21.94
N ASP A 247 -7.76 5.88 -22.22
CA ASP A 247 -8.32 5.89 -23.58
C ASP A 247 -7.84 7.10 -24.42
N LYS A 248 -7.17 8.08 -23.81
CA LYS A 248 -6.62 9.26 -24.50
C LYS A 248 -5.13 9.14 -24.83
N HIS A 249 -4.46 8.12 -24.30
CA HIS A 249 -3.01 7.98 -24.40
C HIS A 249 -2.55 6.65 -25.03
N PHE A 250 -3.49 5.82 -25.50
CA PHE A 250 -3.25 4.64 -26.32
C PHE A 250 -4.11 4.65 -27.58
#